data_AF-L7UJ99-F1
#
_entry.id   AF-L7UJ99-F1
#
_cell.length_a   1.000
_cell.length_b   1.000
_cell.length_c   1.000
_cell.angle_alpha   90.00
_cell.angle_beta   90.00
_cell.angle_gamma   90.00
#
_symmetry.space_group_name_H-M   'P 1'
#
loop_
_entity.id
_entity.type
_entity.pdbx_description
1 polymer ?
#
loop_
_entity_poly.entity_id
_entity_poly.type
_entity_poly.pdbx_seq_one_letter_code
_entity_poly.pdbx_strand_id
1 'polypeptide(L)'
;MRSPLRTRTTTEVFRALGTVALLLLLPWVVYGSVVSLSYGLRDDYAILREAREEPGKILKVCGAMGRPLYGWLLDRSSRAAGDVRGLGGLRALAVAGLGMLALAVFLLLKAEGWSRGPALLLAAFLTVIPSAQVVASWGICWPQAVALLLSVGAFALARVGLREGPRGPRGWSLCVGAAVALAASMLVYQASGPFYAVLLAAVVVTRRYEDPRALARGLGGHLLVVIAGLGLAYVVTRMSFALGVFSPSPRMALERHFVDKAVWFVSKVLPNALALNVLDDSDTSPSWGYWLMVGGTLALVVAGLVAEGRRAGRVAVGTWVLAMVGLMGLAYCASLLASERWPTYRTLFALTGVWSVFVFAAVVKLGALWPTRGSHLALLLLTVFVVGSAGVARQQSLELFAWPQGRELALMRQGAAALETSRPSRVFVLTARQKDTSAHRRYLDEFGSISVDTEWVAKELFATAVRERFPQERDLSALYRFDAGPVAPDARGYDILVDMRQLRSASTRSIQQAR
;
A
#
# COMPACT_ATOMS: atom_id res chain seq x y z
N MET A 1 -22.50 50.79 -1.78
CA MET A 1 -21.30 50.17 -2.39
C MET A 1 -20.77 49.07 -1.48
N ARG A 2 -21.02 47.79 -1.79
CA ARG A 2 -20.43 46.65 -1.06
C ARG A 2 -19.06 46.33 -1.69
N SER A 3 -18.02 46.31 -0.86
CA SER A 3 -16.62 46.18 -1.29
C SER A 3 -16.34 44.85 -2.02
N PRO A 4 -15.85 44.87 -3.28
CA PRO A 4 -15.49 43.68 -4.06
C PRO A 4 -14.23 42.96 -3.56
N LEU A 5 -13.50 43.53 -2.58
CA LEU A 5 -12.32 42.90 -1.99
C LEU A 5 -12.68 41.82 -0.97
N ARG A 6 -13.82 41.96 -0.27
CA ARG A 6 -14.23 41.01 0.78
C ARG A 6 -14.75 39.69 0.19
N THR A 7 -15.32 39.70 -1.01
CA THR A 7 -15.89 38.51 -1.68
C THR A 7 -14.82 37.62 -2.31
N ARG A 8 -13.69 38.18 -2.76
CA ARG A 8 -12.60 37.41 -3.37
C ARG A 8 -11.82 36.59 -2.34
N THR A 9 -11.54 37.17 -1.18
CA THR A 9 -10.80 36.52 -0.09
C THR A 9 -11.62 35.38 0.53
N THR A 10 -12.92 35.56 0.75
CA THR A 10 -13.78 34.49 1.24
C THR A 10 -13.86 33.32 0.25
N THR A 11 -14.00 33.61 -1.04
CA THR A 11 -14.08 32.56 -2.09
C THR A 11 -12.81 31.71 -2.15
N GLU A 12 -11.62 32.29 -2.04
CA GLU A 12 -10.37 31.53 -2.03
C GLU A 12 -10.19 30.70 -0.76
N VAL A 13 -10.60 31.22 0.40
CA VAL A 13 -10.60 30.46 1.67
C VAL A 13 -11.56 29.27 1.60
N PHE A 14 -12.79 29.47 1.13
CA PHE A 14 -13.76 28.36 0.95
C PHE A 14 -13.26 27.30 -0.02
N ARG A 15 -12.63 27.72 -1.13
CA ARG A 15 -12.00 26.79 -2.06
C ARG A 15 -10.87 26.00 -1.40
N ALA A 16 -10.00 26.66 -0.64
CA ALA A 16 -8.89 26.00 0.04
C ALA A 16 -9.39 24.97 1.07
N LEU A 17 -10.34 25.36 1.92
CA LEU A 17 -10.98 24.46 2.89
C LEU A 17 -11.69 23.29 2.20
N GLY A 18 -12.42 23.55 1.11
CA GLY A 18 -13.07 22.51 0.32
C GLY A 18 -12.09 21.52 -0.30
N THR A 19 -10.93 21.98 -0.76
CA THR A 19 -9.84 21.09 -1.25
C THR A 19 -9.25 20.23 -0.13
N VAL A 20 -8.98 20.83 1.03
CA VAL A 20 -8.47 20.09 2.20
C VAL A 20 -9.48 19.03 2.63
N ALA A 21 -10.75 19.41 2.78
CA ALA A 21 -11.81 18.49 3.15
C ALA A 21 -11.95 17.35 2.14
N LEU A 22 -11.96 17.65 0.83
CA LEU A 22 -12.04 16.64 -0.22
C LEU A 22 -10.90 15.61 -0.13
N LEU A 23 -9.65 16.06 -0.02
CA LEU A 23 -8.49 15.16 0.02
C LEU A 23 -8.46 14.32 1.30
N LEU A 24 -8.88 14.87 2.43
CA LEU A 24 -8.95 14.14 3.70
C LEU A 24 -10.13 13.15 3.70
N LEU A 25 -11.28 13.51 3.14
CA LEU A 25 -12.51 12.69 3.19
C LEU A 25 -12.59 11.64 2.08
N LEU A 26 -11.91 11.83 0.94
CA LEU A 26 -11.98 10.87 -0.17
C LEU A 26 -11.62 9.44 0.26
N PRO A 27 -10.49 9.17 0.94
CA PRO A 27 -10.19 7.83 1.42
C PRO A 27 -11.26 7.26 2.36
N TRP A 28 -11.92 8.09 3.18
CA TRP A 28 -13.02 7.64 4.03
C TRP A 28 -14.27 7.27 3.24
N VAL A 29 -14.59 7.98 2.18
CA VAL A 29 -15.71 7.64 1.29
C VAL A 29 -15.44 6.33 0.54
N VAL A 30 -14.20 6.11 0.11
CA VAL A 30 -13.79 4.91 -0.63
C VAL A 30 -13.68 3.69 0.28
N TYR A 31 -13.06 3.83 1.45
CA TYR A 31 -12.68 2.73 2.34
C TYR A 31 -13.46 2.65 3.65
N GLY A 32 -14.44 3.53 3.89
CA GLY A 32 -15.21 3.55 5.14
C GLY A 32 -15.89 2.22 5.44
N SER A 33 -16.31 1.49 4.40
CA SER A 33 -16.89 0.15 4.56
C SER A 33 -15.87 -0.86 5.09
N VAL A 34 -14.63 -0.86 4.60
CA VAL A 34 -13.60 -1.79 5.09
C VAL A 34 -13.18 -1.47 6.53
N VAL A 35 -13.25 -0.20 6.94
CA VAL A 35 -13.04 0.19 8.34
C VAL A 35 -14.14 -0.35 9.25
N SER A 36 -15.40 -0.31 8.79
CA SER A 36 -16.57 -0.69 9.61
C SER A 36 -16.78 -2.20 9.76
N LEU A 37 -16.31 -3.01 8.82
CA LEU A 37 -16.54 -4.45 8.82
C LEU A 37 -15.53 -5.20 9.69
N SER A 38 -16.03 -6.11 10.54
CA SER A 38 -15.18 -6.94 11.41
C SER A 38 -14.61 -8.12 10.64
N TYR A 39 -13.34 -8.02 10.27
CA TYR A 39 -12.54 -9.10 9.68
C TYR A 39 -11.05 -8.84 9.91
N GLY A 40 -10.24 -9.89 9.83
CA GLY A 40 -8.79 -9.82 9.67
C GLY A 40 -8.38 -10.55 8.40
N LEU A 41 -7.15 -10.34 7.95
CA LEU A 41 -6.58 -10.99 6.77
C LEU A 41 -5.27 -11.68 7.17
N ARG A 42 -5.16 -12.98 6.91
CA ARG A 42 -3.97 -13.82 7.08
C ARG A 42 -3.27 -13.61 8.42
N ASP A 43 -2.17 -12.86 8.40
CA ASP A 43 -1.30 -12.60 9.55
C ASP A 43 -2.00 -11.79 10.65
N ASP A 44 -3.08 -11.05 10.37
CA ASP A 44 -3.79 -10.24 11.37
C ASP A 44 -4.15 -11.07 12.63
N TYR A 45 -4.56 -12.32 12.46
CA TYR A 45 -4.97 -13.20 13.55
C TYR A 45 -3.79 -13.63 14.43
N ALA A 46 -2.68 -14.06 13.81
CA ALA A 46 -1.46 -14.38 14.54
C ALA A 46 -0.89 -13.14 15.25
N ILE A 47 -0.89 -11.98 14.58
CA ILE A 47 -0.40 -10.73 15.16
C ILE A 47 -1.25 -10.31 16.38
N LEU A 48 -2.57 -10.43 16.33
CA LEU A 48 -3.43 -10.16 17.49
C LEU A 48 -3.17 -11.13 18.66
N ARG A 49 -2.83 -12.39 18.38
CA ARG A 49 -2.46 -13.37 19.40
C ARG A 49 -1.08 -13.05 19.98
N GLU A 50 -0.07 -12.91 19.14
CA GLU A 50 1.31 -12.65 19.54
C GLU A 50 1.46 -11.35 20.32
N ALA A 51 0.73 -10.30 19.93
CA ALA A 51 0.69 -9.05 20.67
C ALA A 51 0.25 -9.26 22.12
N ARG A 52 -0.72 -10.14 22.35
CA ARG A 52 -1.34 -10.42 23.65
C ARG A 52 -0.53 -11.42 24.49
N GLU A 53 -0.12 -12.52 23.87
CA GLU A 53 0.43 -13.70 24.56
C GLU A 53 1.95 -13.76 24.53
N GLU A 54 2.58 -13.19 23.50
CA GLU A 54 4.03 -13.20 23.31
C GLU A 54 4.59 -11.76 23.12
N PRO A 55 4.42 -10.86 24.10
CA PRO A 55 4.85 -9.47 23.97
C PRO A 55 6.27 -9.29 23.44
N GLY A 56 6.42 -8.53 22.35
CA GLY A 56 7.71 -8.23 21.73
C GLY A 56 8.14 -9.22 20.66
N LYS A 57 7.43 -10.35 20.46
CA LYS A 57 7.71 -11.28 19.37
C LYS A 57 7.58 -10.62 18.00
N ILE A 58 6.53 -9.84 17.78
CA ILE A 58 6.30 -9.10 16.52
C ILE A 58 7.47 -8.17 16.22
N LEU A 59 7.96 -7.43 17.23
CA LEU A 59 9.13 -6.58 17.12
C LEU A 59 10.38 -7.40 16.75
N LYS A 60 10.62 -8.52 17.41
CA LYS A 60 11.77 -9.40 17.13
C LYS A 60 11.73 -9.94 15.70
N VAL A 61 10.58 -10.45 15.25
CA VAL A 61 10.40 -11.02 13.91
C VAL A 61 10.56 -9.95 12.82
N CYS A 62 9.95 -8.77 13.00
CA CYS A 62 10.08 -7.69 12.02
C CYS A 62 11.49 -7.07 12.03
N GLY A 63 12.09 -6.92 13.22
CA GLY A 63 13.46 -6.45 13.41
C GLY A 63 14.48 -7.37 12.73
N ALA A 64 14.29 -8.68 12.83
CA ALA A 64 15.05 -9.70 12.09
C ALA A 64 14.98 -9.54 10.57
N MET A 65 13.95 -8.88 10.05
CA MET A 65 13.75 -8.56 8.63
C MET A 65 14.16 -7.12 8.27
N GLY A 66 14.87 -6.42 9.17
CA GLY A 66 15.31 -5.03 8.98
C GLY A 66 14.20 -3.99 9.10
N ARG A 67 13.09 -4.33 9.78
CA ARG A 67 11.92 -3.45 9.98
C ARG A 67 11.58 -3.27 11.47
N PRO A 68 12.52 -2.78 12.30
CA PRO A 68 12.28 -2.67 13.74
C PRO A 68 11.20 -1.65 14.10
N LEU A 69 11.12 -0.51 13.39
CA LEU A 69 10.09 0.49 13.65
C LEU A 69 8.70 -0.02 13.26
N TYR A 70 8.61 -0.80 12.18
CA TYR A 70 7.38 -1.51 11.81
C TYR A 70 6.91 -2.42 12.91
N GLY A 71 7.80 -3.31 13.37
CA GLY A 71 7.50 -4.28 14.40
C GLY A 71 7.05 -3.62 15.68
N TRP A 72 7.69 -2.51 16.07
CA TRP A 72 7.30 -1.73 17.24
C TRP A 72 5.91 -1.11 17.09
N LEU A 73 5.64 -0.43 15.97
CA LEU A 73 4.32 0.16 15.69
C LEU A 73 3.23 -0.91 15.68
N LEU A 74 3.48 -2.02 14.99
CA LEU A 74 2.53 -3.11 14.83
C LEU A 74 2.26 -3.83 16.15
N ASP A 75 3.29 -4.14 16.93
CA ASP A 75 3.16 -4.77 18.25
C ASP A 75 2.31 -3.92 19.21
N ARG A 76 2.60 -2.62 19.31
CA ARG A 76 1.87 -1.69 20.19
C ARG A 76 0.42 -1.48 19.75
N SER A 77 0.23 -1.25 18.46
CA SER A 77 -1.11 -1.00 17.91
C SER A 77 -1.99 -2.23 17.93
N SER A 78 -1.44 -3.43 17.70
CA SER A 78 -2.19 -4.70 17.77
C SER A 78 -2.57 -5.05 19.20
N ARG A 79 -1.72 -4.74 20.19
CA ARG A 79 -2.10 -4.82 21.61
C ARG A 79 -3.27 -3.90 21.93
N ALA A 80 -3.22 -2.67 21.44
CA ALA A 80 -4.29 -1.69 21.65
C ALA A 80 -5.59 -2.08 20.92
N ALA A 81 -5.49 -2.71 19.75
CA ALA A 81 -6.63 -3.24 19.01
C ALA A 81 -7.32 -4.38 19.78
N GLY A 82 -6.56 -5.30 20.36
CA GLY A 82 -7.03 -6.33 21.28
C GLY A 82 -7.82 -7.47 20.62
N ASP A 83 -8.67 -7.20 19.64
CA ASP A 83 -9.49 -8.19 18.94
C ASP A 83 -9.70 -7.83 17.45
N VAL A 84 -10.51 -8.64 16.76
CA VAL A 84 -10.80 -8.47 15.33
C VAL A 84 -11.60 -7.21 15.05
N ARG A 85 -12.41 -6.72 15.99
CA ARG A 85 -13.12 -5.45 15.85
C ARG A 85 -12.13 -4.29 15.91
N GLY A 86 -11.13 -4.38 16.79
CA GLY A 86 -10.04 -3.42 16.90
C GLY A 86 -9.21 -3.24 15.62
N LEU A 87 -9.15 -4.25 14.75
CA LEU A 87 -8.51 -4.12 13.42
C LEU A 87 -9.19 -3.06 12.54
N GLY A 88 -10.49 -2.77 12.76
CA GLY A 88 -11.17 -1.63 12.16
C GLY A 88 -10.48 -0.30 12.49
N GLY A 89 -10.02 -0.13 13.73
CA GLY A 89 -9.26 1.03 14.17
C GLY A 89 -7.90 1.16 13.48
N LEU A 90 -7.20 0.05 13.25
CA LEU A 90 -5.92 0.07 12.51
C LEU A 90 -6.11 0.49 11.06
N ARG A 91 -7.16 -0.02 10.41
CA ARG A 91 -7.55 0.41 9.05
C ARG A 91 -7.99 1.87 9.02
N ALA A 92 -8.69 2.35 10.04
CA ALA A 92 -9.01 3.77 10.17
C ALA A 92 -7.76 4.66 10.24
N LEU A 93 -6.73 4.24 10.97
CA LEU A 93 -5.42 4.93 10.99
C LEU A 93 -4.77 4.93 9.61
N ALA A 94 -4.84 3.82 8.87
CA ALA A 94 -4.34 3.72 7.50
C ALA A 94 -5.07 4.71 6.57
N VAL A 95 -6.41 4.73 6.61
CA VAL A 95 -7.27 5.61 5.81
C VAL A 95 -7.02 7.10 6.14
N ALA A 96 -6.88 7.44 7.42
CA ALA A 96 -6.49 8.79 7.84
C ALA A 96 -5.10 9.16 7.32
N GLY A 97 -4.14 8.24 7.40
CA GLY A 97 -2.80 8.40 6.87
C GLY A 97 -2.78 8.63 5.35
N LEU A 98 -3.62 7.91 4.59
CA LEU A 98 -3.81 8.14 3.15
C LEU A 98 -4.40 9.53 2.86
N GLY A 99 -5.36 10.01 3.66
CA GLY A 99 -5.90 11.37 3.54
C GLY A 99 -4.82 12.43 3.76
N MET A 100 -4.01 12.26 4.81
CA MET A 100 -2.87 13.15 5.09
C MET A 100 -1.81 13.08 3.98
N LEU A 101 -1.57 11.89 3.42
CA LEU A 101 -0.67 11.70 2.29
C LEU A 101 -1.13 12.48 1.07
N ALA A 102 -2.42 12.37 0.70
CA ALA A 102 -2.99 13.13 -0.40
C ALA A 102 -2.83 14.64 -0.19
N LEU A 103 -3.14 15.15 1.00
CA LEU A 103 -2.97 16.57 1.31
C LEU A 103 -1.51 17.01 1.21
N ALA A 104 -0.57 16.26 1.80
CA ALA A 104 0.86 16.59 1.76
C ALA A 104 1.41 16.57 0.33
N VAL A 105 1.06 15.55 -0.46
CA VAL A 105 1.43 15.47 -1.88
C VAL A 105 0.85 16.65 -2.65
N PHE A 106 -0.44 16.97 -2.49
CA PHE A 106 -1.06 18.11 -3.15
C PHE A 106 -0.32 19.42 -2.86
N LEU A 107 0.00 19.69 -1.59
CA LEU A 107 0.71 20.91 -1.18
C LEU A 107 2.12 20.97 -1.81
N LEU A 108 2.84 19.85 -1.87
CA LEU A 108 4.16 19.79 -2.47
C LEU A 108 4.12 19.93 -4.00
N LEU A 109 3.15 19.29 -4.67
CA LEU A 109 2.92 19.47 -6.11
C LEU A 109 2.64 20.94 -6.44
N LYS A 110 1.76 21.59 -5.65
CA LYS A 110 1.49 23.02 -5.77
C LYS A 110 2.74 23.86 -5.62
N ALA A 111 3.59 23.50 -4.66
CA ALA A 111 4.82 24.22 -4.36
C ALA A 111 5.94 23.96 -5.40
N GLU A 112 5.83 22.91 -6.22
CA GLU A 112 6.69 22.62 -7.38
C GLU A 112 6.09 23.12 -8.71
N GLY A 113 5.03 23.93 -8.66
CA GLY A 113 4.49 24.65 -9.82
C GLY A 113 3.38 23.93 -10.57
N TRP A 114 2.85 22.82 -10.05
CA TRP A 114 1.68 22.19 -10.66
C TRP A 114 0.45 23.08 -10.59
N SER A 115 -0.37 23.05 -11.65
CA SER A 115 -1.68 23.66 -11.63
C SER A 115 -2.61 22.93 -10.66
N ARG A 116 -3.59 23.66 -10.10
CA ARG A 116 -4.40 23.17 -8.96
C ARG A 116 -5.16 21.89 -9.28
N GLY A 117 -5.79 21.81 -10.45
CA GLY A 117 -6.61 20.65 -10.86
C GLY A 117 -5.80 19.35 -10.96
N PRO A 118 -4.79 19.27 -11.84
CA PRO A 118 -3.93 18.08 -11.95
C PRO A 118 -3.23 17.71 -10.63
N ALA A 119 -2.78 18.69 -9.84
CA ALA A 119 -2.20 18.42 -8.52
C ALA A 119 -3.21 17.75 -7.58
N LEU A 120 -4.44 18.27 -7.52
CA LEU A 120 -5.53 17.72 -6.71
C LEU A 120 -5.87 16.30 -7.16
N LEU A 121 -6.05 16.10 -8.46
CA LEU A 121 -6.44 14.81 -9.02
C LEU A 121 -5.34 13.75 -8.87
N LEU A 122 -4.07 14.11 -9.07
CA LEU A 122 -2.95 13.18 -8.85
C LEU A 122 -2.85 12.79 -7.37
N ALA A 123 -2.93 13.75 -6.46
CA ALA A 123 -2.92 13.49 -5.03
C ALA A 123 -4.08 12.58 -4.59
N ALA A 124 -5.28 12.82 -5.12
CA ALA A 124 -6.45 11.97 -4.92
C ALA A 124 -6.29 10.57 -5.54
N PHE A 125 -5.69 10.49 -6.74
CA PHE A 125 -5.48 9.23 -7.44
C PHE A 125 -4.57 8.28 -6.66
N LEU A 126 -3.48 8.80 -6.09
CA LEU A 126 -2.51 8.00 -5.34
C LEU A 126 -3.09 7.35 -4.08
N THR A 127 -4.28 7.76 -3.61
CA THR A 127 -4.96 7.11 -2.48
C THR A 127 -6.00 6.08 -2.92
N VAL A 128 -6.24 5.91 -4.22
CA VAL A 128 -7.20 4.94 -4.78
C VAL A 128 -6.56 3.90 -5.71
N ILE A 129 -5.24 3.98 -5.94
CA ILE A 129 -4.51 2.91 -6.63
C ILE A 129 -4.52 1.60 -5.82
N PRO A 130 -4.32 0.43 -6.46
CA PRO A 130 -4.31 -0.88 -5.79
C PRO A 130 -3.46 -0.94 -4.52
N SER A 131 -2.26 -0.34 -4.52
CA SER A 131 -1.40 -0.30 -3.33
C SER A 131 -2.07 0.39 -2.13
N ALA A 132 -2.85 1.45 -2.36
CA ALA A 132 -3.59 2.15 -1.31
C ALA A 132 -4.77 1.32 -0.80
N GLN A 133 -5.40 0.52 -1.68
CA GLN A 133 -6.46 -0.42 -1.28
C GLN A 133 -5.93 -1.47 -0.29
N VAL A 134 -4.74 -2.03 -0.55
CA VAL A 134 -4.09 -2.98 0.38
C VAL A 134 -3.81 -2.32 1.72
N VAL A 135 -3.23 -1.11 1.71
CA VAL A 135 -2.92 -0.33 2.93
C VAL A 135 -4.19 -0.04 3.74
N ALA A 136 -5.30 0.28 3.09
CA ALA A 136 -6.56 0.58 3.75
C ALA A 136 -7.32 -0.67 4.24
N SER A 137 -7.14 -1.81 3.57
CA SER A 137 -8.00 -3.00 3.78
C SER A 137 -7.37 -4.07 4.67
N TRP A 138 -6.05 -4.05 4.87
CA TRP A 138 -5.30 -5.04 5.67
C TRP A 138 -4.75 -4.40 6.95
N GLY A 139 -5.20 -4.89 8.12
CA GLY A 139 -4.87 -4.31 9.43
C GLY A 139 -3.38 -4.10 9.66
N ILE A 140 -2.55 -5.12 9.43
CA ILE A 140 -1.10 -5.01 9.60
C ILE A 140 -0.44 -3.94 8.70
N CYS A 141 -1.08 -3.52 7.60
CA CYS A 141 -0.48 -2.60 6.64
C CYS A 141 -0.58 -1.12 7.06
N TRP A 142 -1.31 -0.78 8.13
CA TRP A 142 -1.44 0.61 8.58
C TRP A 142 -0.10 1.36 8.80
N PRO A 143 1.01 0.74 9.30
CA PRO A 143 2.28 1.44 9.46
C PRO A 143 2.89 1.87 8.12
N GLN A 144 2.49 1.26 7.00
CA GLN A 144 2.93 1.70 5.68
C GLN A 144 2.47 3.13 5.38
N ALA A 145 1.31 3.56 5.88
CA ALA A 145 0.84 4.94 5.73
C ALA A 145 1.78 5.92 6.46
N VAL A 146 2.30 5.54 7.63
CA VAL A 146 3.33 6.31 8.36
C VAL A 146 4.63 6.37 7.55
N ALA A 147 5.07 5.25 6.98
CA ALA A 147 6.26 5.21 6.13
C ALA A 147 6.14 6.14 4.91
N LEU A 148 4.97 6.16 4.25
CA LEU A 148 4.70 7.06 3.12
C LEU A 148 4.77 8.53 3.56
N LEU A 149 4.15 8.89 4.69
CA LEU A 149 4.21 10.25 5.24
C LEU A 149 5.64 10.68 5.61
N LEU A 150 6.43 9.77 6.19
CA LEU A 150 7.84 10.03 6.50
C LEU A 150 8.66 10.26 5.22
N SER A 151 8.39 9.51 4.15
CA SER A 151 9.03 9.68 2.84
C SER A 151 8.69 11.04 2.21
N VAL A 152 7.42 11.43 2.26
CA VAL A 152 6.96 12.76 1.81
C VAL A 152 7.54 13.89 2.67
N GLY A 153 7.60 13.70 3.98
CA GLY A 153 8.24 14.63 4.92
C GLY A 153 9.74 14.79 4.64
N ALA A 154 10.43 13.69 4.35
CA ALA A 154 11.84 13.72 3.94
C ALA A 154 12.03 14.56 2.67
N PHE A 155 11.15 14.41 1.68
CA PHE A 155 11.21 15.26 0.47
C PHE A 155 10.99 16.73 0.81
N ALA A 156 9.99 17.05 1.63
CA ALA A 156 9.69 18.41 2.04
C ALA A 156 10.87 19.09 2.75
N LEU A 157 11.52 18.38 3.68
CA LEU A 157 12.71 18.85 4.40
C LEU A 157 13.90 19.06 3.45
N ALA A 158 14.20 18.06 2.61
CA ALA A 158 15.30 18.13 1.65
C ALA A 158 15.12 19.29 0.67
N ARG A 159 13.88 19.49 0.19
CA ARG A 159 13.54 20.58 -0.73
C ARG A 159 13.87 21.95 -0.13
N VAL A 160 13.56 22.19 1.15
CA VAL A 160 13.88 23.46 1.82
C VAL A 160 15.37 23.55 2.09
N GLY A 161 15.98 22.49 2.65
CA GLY A 161 17.41 22.47 2.99
C GLY A 161 18.34 22.68 1.79
N LEU A 162 18.02 22.06 0.65
CA LEU A 162 18.79 22.22 -0.59
C LEU A 162 18.63 23.62 -1.21
N ARG A 163 17.50 24.32 -0.98
CA ARG A 163 17.26 25.69 -1.46
C ARG A 163 17.97 26.74 -0.61
N GLU A 164 17.98 26.58 0.71
CA GLU A 164 18.72 27.46 1.62
C GLU A 164 20.25 27.29 1.49
N GLY A 165 20.68 26.17 0.89
CA GLY A 165 22.08 25.84 0.68
C GLY A 165 22.62 24.98 1.82
N PRO A 166 23.17 23.78 1.54
CA PRO A 166 23.65 22.86 2.58
C PRO A 166 24.90 23.37 3.33
N ARG A 167 25.42 24.55 2.98
CA ARG A 167 26.55 25.20 3.66
C ARG A 167 26.12 26.03 4.87
N GLY A 168 24.84 26.38 4.99
CA GLY A 168 24.29 27.03 6.18
C GLY A 168 23.85 26.00 7.23
N PRO A 169 23.93 26.33 8.53
CA PRO A 169 23.59 25.39 9.61
C PRO A 169 22.13 24.91 9.53
N ARG A 170 21.20 25.79 9.11
CA ARG A 170 19.78 25.47 8.92
C ARG A 170 19.54 24.56 7.72
N GLY A 171 20.16 24.86 6.57
CA GLY A 171 20.03 24.03 5.37
C GLY A 171 20.58 22.62 5.58
N TRP A 172 21.72 22.51 6.27
CA TRP A 172 22.31 21.24 6.66
C TRP A 172 21.42 20.44 7.62
N SER A 173 20.90 21.06 8.69
CA SER A 173 20.04 20.37 9.66
C SER A 173 18.75 19.85 9.04
N LEU A 174 18.16 20.58 8.08
CA LEU A 174 17.01 20.12 7.31
C LEU A 174 17.35 18.91 6.42
N CYS A 175 18.51 18.92 5.75
CA CYS A 175 18.96 17.77 4.95
C CYS A 175 19.26 16.53 5.80
N VAL A 176 19.84 16.71 7.00
CA VAL A 176 20.03 15.62 7.97
C VAL A 176 18.68 15.09 8.45
N GLY A 177 17.75 15.98 8.81
CA GLY A 177 16.38 15.62 9.17
C GLY A 177 15.67 14.85 8.06
N ALA A 178 15.89 15.22 6.79
CA ALA A 178 15.37 14.50 5.64
C ALA A 178 15.94 13.08 5.53
N ALA A 179 17.26 12.92 5.69
CA ALA A 179 17.90 11.60 5.67
C ALA A 179 17.41 10.71 6.82
N VAL A 180 17.25 11.27 8.02
CA VAL A 180 16.71 10.56 9.20
C VAL A 180 15.25 10.16 8.98
N ALA A 181 14.41 11.05 8.46
CA ALA A 181 13.01 10.75 8.15
C ALA A 181 12.90 9.65 7.09
N LEU A 182 13.75 9.68 6.06
CA LEU A 182 13.79 8.63 5.04
C LEU A 182 14.29 7.29 5.61
N ALA A 183 15.30 7.32 6.48
CA ALA A 183 15.78 6.12 7.16
C ALA A 183 14.67 5.51 8.04
N ALA A 184 13.94 6.34 8.79
CA ALA A 184 12.79 5.89 9.56
C ALA A 184 11.70 5.28 8.66
N SER A 185 11.42 5.89 7.51
CA SER A 185 10.50 5.32 6.50
C SER A 185 10.94 3.92 6.06
N MET A 186 12.23 3.73 5.75
CA MET A 186 12.78 2.43 5.36
C MET A 186 12.70 1.40 6.51
N LEU A 187 12.93 1.80 7.76
CA LEU A 187 12.86 0.94 8.94
C LEU A 187 11.40 0.59 9.34
N VAL A 188 10.42 1.31 8.81
CA VAL A 188 8.99 0.96 8.88
C VAL A 188 8.61 0.09 7.68
N TYR A 189 8.82 0.53 6.45
CA TYR A 189 8.52 -0.29 5.29
C TYR A 189 9.42 0.06 4.12
N GLN A 190 10.35 -0.85 3.80
CA GLN A 190 11.39 -0.63 2.80
C GLN A 190 10.82 -0.26 1.42
N ALA A 191 9.65 -0.77 1.04
CA ALA A 191 9.03 -0.45 -0.25
C ALA A 191 8.29 0.91 -0.26
N SER A 192 7.99 1.49 0.91
CA SER A 192 7.35 2.81 1.02
C SER A 192 8.36 3.96 1.05
N GLY A 193 9.58 3.72 1.53
CA GLY A 193 10.65 4.74 1.55
C GLY A 193 10.93 5.36 0.18
N PRO A 194 11.03 4.58 -0.91
CA PRO A 194 11.20 5.11 -2.26
C PRO A 194 10.04 5.97 -2.80
N PHE A 195 8.93 6.14 -2.09
CA PHE A 195 7.84 7.05 -2.49
C PHE A 195 8.32 8.50 -2.70
N TYR A 196 9.46 8.87 -2.11
CA TYR A 196 10.23 10.08 -2.40
C TYR A 196 10.41 10.33 -3.92
N ALA A 197 10.62 9.25 -4.69
CA ALA A 197 10.80 9.28 -6.13
C ALA A 197 9.58 9.85 -6.88
N VAL A 198 8.37 9.68 -6.33
CA VAL A 198 7.13 10.24 -6.91
C VAL A 198 7.19 11.76 -6.93
N LEU A 199 7.68 12.37 -5.85
CA LEU A 199 7.81 13.83 -5.77
C LEU A 199 8.98 14.34 -6.62
N LEU A 200 10.07 13.57 -6.76
CA LEU A 200 11.12 13.88 -7.72
C LEU A 200 10.62 13.85 -9.17
N ALA A 201 9.81 12.85 -9.53
CA ALA A 201 9.17 12.81 -10.84
C ALA A 201 8.34 14.09 -11.07
N ALA A 202 7.61 14.51 -10.03
CA ALA A 202 6.77 15.70 -10.11
C ALA A 202 7.56 17.01 -10.29
N VAL A 203 8.78 17.09 -9.75
CA VAL A 203 9.72 18.21 -10.00
C VAL A 203 10.18 18.18 -11.45
N VAL A 204 10.57 17.02 -11.97
CA VAL A 204 11.15 16.92 -13.33
C VAL A 204 10.17 17.37 -14.40
N VAL A 205 8.89 17.01 -14.27
CA VAL A 205 7.88 17.29 -15.32
C VAL A 205 7.40 18.75 -15.34
N THR A 206 7.64 19.54 -14.29
CA THR A 206 7.27 20.97 -14.24
C THR A 206 8.41 21.92 -14.58
N ARG A 207 9.67 21.44 -14.57
CA ARG A 207 10.84 22.29 -14.81
C ARG A 207 10.95 22.67 -16.28
N ARG A 208 11.30 23.93 -16.53
CA ARG A 208 11.70 24.42 -17.85
C ARG A 208 13.15 24.02 -18.09
N TYR A 209 13.44 23.41 -19.24
CA TYR A 209 14.76 22.86 -19.60
C TYR A 209 15.79 23.93 -20.02
N GLU A 210 15.68 25.13 -19.46
CA GLU A 210 16.52 26.29 -19.79
C GLU A 210 17.93 26.13 -19.20
N ASP A 211 18.07 25.54 -18.01
CA ASP A 211 19.37 25.18 -17.39
C ASP A 211 19.39 23.70 -16.93
N PRO A 212 19.85 22.77 -17.78
CA PRO A 212 19.95 21.35 -17.41
C PRO A 212 20.97 21.10 -16.29
N ARG A 213 21.98 21.96 -16.12
CA ARG A 213 22.99 21.80 -15.06
C ARG A 213 22.39 22.13 -13.70
N ALA A 214 21.56 23.16 -13.59
CA ALA A 214 20.83 23.44 -12.35
C ALA A 214 19.89 22.29 -11.97
N LEU A 215 19.17 21.72 -12.94
CA LEU A 215 18.32 20.55 -12.71
C LEU A 215 19.14 19.35 -12.22
N ALA A 216 20.24 19.02 -12.90
CA ALA A 216 21.12 17.93 -12.51
C ALA A 216 21.71 18.12 -11.11
N ARG A 217 22.13 19.35 -10.76
CA ARG A 217 22.61 19.66 -9.39
C ARG A 217 21.52 19.49 -8.34
N GLY A 218 20.30 19.96 -8.62
CA GLY A 218 19.16 19.80 -7.72
C GLY A 218 18.82 18.34 -7.48
N LEU A 219 18.70 17.55 -8.56
CA LEU A 219 18.46 16.11 -8.50
C LEU A 219 19.60 15.37 -7.79
N GLY A 220 20.85 15.77 -8.04
CA GLY A 220 22.02 15.24 -7.34
C GLY A 220 21.96 15.47 -5.83
N GLY A 221 21.55 16.66 -5.38
CA GLY A 221 21.34 16.94 -3.96
C GLY A 221 20.26 16.05 -3.33
N HIS A 222 19.14 15.84 -4.03
CA HIS A 222 18.11 14.91 -3.58
C HIS A 222 18.60 13.46 -3.55
N LEU A 223 19.36 13.03 -4.56
CA LEU A 223 19.95 11.69 -4.61
C LEU A 223 20.90 11.45 -3.44
N LEU A 224 21.70 12.44 -3.05
CA LEU A 224 22.56 12.36 -1.87
C LEU A 224 21.76 12.16 -0.58
N VAL A 225 20.64 12.89 -0.40
CA VAL A 225 19.73 12.68 0.75
C VAL A 225 19.16 11.27 0.74
N VAL A 226 18.77 10.77 -0.42
CA VAL A 226 18.23 9.41 -0.57
C VAL A 226 19.30 8.37 -0.19
N ILE A 227 20.50 8.47 -0.77
CA ILE A 227 21.64 7.59 -0.44
C ILE A 227 21.96 7.64 1.06
N ALA A 228 22.00 8.83 1.66
CA ALA A 228 22.26 9.01 3.09
C ALA A 228 21.18 8.34 3.95
N GLY A 229 19.89 8.49 3.61
CA GLY A 229 18.80 7.86 4.35
C GLY A 229 18.80 6.33 4.24
N LEU A 230 19.03 5.79 3.04
CA LEU A 230 19.16 4.34 2.82
C LEU A 230 20.39 3.79 3.56
N GLY A 231 21.53 4.48 3.46
CA GLY A 231 22.76 4.12 4.17
C GLY A 231 22.56 4.12 5.68
N LEU A 232 21.88 5.13 6.23
CA LEU A 232 21.56 5.19 7.66
C LEU A 232 20.66 4.03 8.10
N ALA A 233 19.59 3.73 7.35
CA ALA A 233 18.72 2.58 7.65
C ALA A 233 19.49 1.24 7.62
N TYR A 234 20.39 1.10 6.65
CA TYR A 234 21.26 -0.07 6.54
C TYR A 234 22.21 -0.19 7.74
N VAL A 235 22.89 0.91 8.12
CA VAL A 235 23.77 0.95 9.29
C VAL A 235 23.02 0.59 10.56
N VAL A 236 21.85 1.20 10.80
CA VAL A 236 21.00 0.88 11.96
C VAL A 236 20.63 -0.61 11.99
N THR A 237 20.23 -1.17 10.85
CA THR A 237 19.89 -2.59 10.73
C THR A 237 21.10 -3.48 11.03
N ARG A 238 22.26 -3.21 10.42
CA ARG A 238 23.48 -3.99 10.63
C ARG A 238 23.99 -3.90 12.07
N MET A 239 23.94 -2.71 12.67
CA MET A 239 24.29 -2.52 14.08
C MET A 239 23.35 -3.29 14.99
N SER A 240 22.04 -3.30 14.71
CA SER A 240 21.10 -4.09 15.51
C SER A 240 21.41 -5.60 15.49
N PHE A 241 21.95 -6.12 14.38
CA PHE A 241 22.39 -7.52 14.31
C PHE A 241 23.74 -7.74 14.99
N ALA A 242 24.71 -6.84 14.78
CA ALA A 242 26.03 -6.94 15.38
C ALA A 242 25.98 -6.86 16.92
N LEU A 243 25.06 -6.06 17.46
CA LEU A 243 24.83 -5.91 18.89
C LEU A 243 23.93 -7.03 19.47
N GLY A 244 23.49 -8.00 18.66
CA GLY A 244 22.63 -9.10 19.11
C GLY A 244 21.20 -8.70 19.48
N VAL A 245 20.75 -7.49 19.09
CA VAL A 245 19.38 -7.02 19.35
C VAL A 245 18.37 -7.87 18.56
N PHE A 246 18.72 -8.21 17.32
CA PHE A 246 17.93 -9.09 16.46
C PHE A 246 18.80 -10.11 15.75
N SER A 247 18.26 -11.31 15.52
CA SER A 247 18.90 -12.32 14.67
C SER A 247 18.47 -12.12 13.22
N PRO A 248 19.40 -12.08 12.23
CA PRO A 248 19.04 -11.83 10.84
C PRO A 248 18.18 -12.96 10.26
N SER A 249 17.09 -12.59 9.59
CA SER A 249 16.21 -13.53 8.90
C SER A 249 16.84 -14.04 7.60
N PRO A 250 16.65 -15.32 7.24
CA PRO A 250 17.03 -15.83 5.91
C PRO A 250 16.39 -15.06 4.75
N ARG A 251 15.25 -14.39 4.99
CA ARG A 251 14.57 -13.54 3.99
C ARG A 251 15.35 -12.29 3.63
N MET A 252 16.34 -11.89 4.43
CA MET A 252 17.25 -10.78 4.13
C MET A 252 18.38 -11.18 3.17
N ALA A 253 18.07 -11.95 2.13
CA ALA A 253 19.02 -12.34 1.11
C ALA A 253 19.02 -11.32 -0.04
N LEU A 254 20.20 -10.92 -0.48
CA LEU A 254 20.40 -10.07 -1.66
C LEU A 254 20.27 -10.89 -2.95
N GLU A 255 19.79 -10.24 -4.00
CA GLU A 255 19.70 -10.82 -5.34
C GLU A 255 21.09 -11.19 -5.88
N ARG A 256 21.19 -12.35 -6.53
CA ARG A 256 22.41 -12.84 -7.18
C ARG A 256 22.25 -12.97 -8.69
N HIS A 257 21.01 -13.09 -9.17
CA HIS A 257 20.67 -13.32 -10.58
C HIS A 257 19.99 -12.07 -11.16
N PHE A 258 20.78 -11.03 -11.40
CA PHE A 258 20.28 -9.71 -11.83
C PHE A 258 19.59 -9.72 -13.20
N VAL A 259 20.04 -10.57 -14.14
CA VAL A 259 19.42 -10.69 -15.47
C VAL A 259 18.00 -11.26 -15.35
N ASP A 260 17.85 -12.40 -14.65
CA ASP A 260 16.54 -13.01 -14.41
C ASP A 260 15.63 -12.07 -13.62
N LYS A 261 16.20 -11.31 -12.67
CA LYS A 261 15.47 -10.30 -11.92
C LYS A 261 14.97 -9.16 -12.81
N ALA A 262 15.78 -8.71 -13.76
CA ALA A 262 15.38 -7.68 -14.72
C ALA A 262 14.27 -8.18 -15.66
N VAL A 263 14.37 -9.43 -16.14
CA VAL A 263 13.31 -10.07 -16.94
C VAL A 263 12.02 -10.19 -16.15
N TRP A 264 12.09 -10.66 -14.89
CA TRP A 264 10.94 -10.72 -13.98
C TRP A 264 10.34 -9.34 -13.74
N PHE A 265 11.18 -8.32 -13.53
CA PHE A 265 10.72 -6.94 -13.35
C PHE A 265 9.94 -6.44 -14.57
N VAL A 266 10.50 -6.57 -15.76
CA VAL A 266 9.85 -6.09 -17.00
C VAL A 266 8.59 -6.90 -17.35
N SER A 267 8.57 -8.20 -17.06
CA SER A 267 7.45 -9.08 -17.44
C SER A 267 6.31 -9.16 -16.41
N LYS A 268 6.60 -8.93 -15.12
CA LYS A 268 5.62 -9.08 -14.02
C LYS A 268 5.39 -7.80 -13.23
N VAL A 269 6.43 -7.04 -12.92
CA VAL A 269 6.33 -5.87 -12.03
C VAL A 269 5.87 -4.64 -12.79
N LEU A 270 6.58 -4.30 -13.88
CA LEU A 270 6.33 -3.09 -14.65
C LEU A 270 4.92 -3.06 -15.25
N PRO A 271 4.38 -4.14 -15.83
CA PRO A 271 3.00 -4.16 -16.32
C PRO A 271 1.98 -3.84 -15.22
N ASN A 272 2.18 -4.34 -14.00
CA ASN A 272 1.28 -4.04 -12.87
C ASN A 272 1.29 -2.57 -12.46
N ALA A 273 2.46 -1.91 -12.54
CA ALA A 273 2.54 -0.48 -12.29
C ALA A 273 1.91 0.36 -13.43
N LEU A 274 2.06 -0.09 -14.68
CA LEU A 274 1.50 0.57 -15.87
C LEU A 274 -0.02 0.36 -16.01
N ALA A 275 -0.55 -0.69 -15.41
CA ALA A 275 -1.99 -0.94 -15.35
C ALA A 275 -2.72 0.04 -14.40
N LEU A 276 -2.00 0.88 -13.66
CA LEU A 276 -2.51 1.97 -12.82
C LEU A 276 -3.58 1.54 -11.82
N ASN A 277 -4.85 1.53 -12.22
CA ASN A 277 -6.02 1.18 -11.41
C ASN A 277 -6.63 -0.20 -11.73
N VAL A 278 -6.14 -0.89 -12.76
CA VAL A 278 -6.63 -2.21 -13.16
C VAL A 278 -5.77 -3.31 -12.53
N LEU A 279 -6.43 -4.23 -11.84
CA LEU A 279 -5.78 -5.38 -11.22
C LEU A 279 -5.47 -6.48 -12.24
N ASP A 280 -4.30 -7.09 -12.08
CA ASP A 280 -3.97 -8.38 -12.69
C ASP A 280 -4.74 -9.53 -12.01
N ASP A 281 -4.75 -10.69 -12.64
CA ASP A 281 -5.36 -11.92 -12.14
C ASP A 281 -4.29 -13.04 -12.10
N SER A 282 -4.13 -13.66 -10.93
CA SER A 282 -3.15 -14.74 -10.74
C SER A 282 -3.67 -16.12 -11.11
N ASP A 283 -5.00 -16.31 -11.19
CA ASP A 283 -5.64 -17.59 -11.49
C ASP A 283 -5.94 -17.76 -12.99
N THR A 284 -6.14 -16.66 -13.69
CA THR A 284 -6.47 -16.64 -15.12
C THR A 284 -5.52 -15.75 -15.90
N SER A 285 -5.51 -15.88 -17.23
CA SER A 285 -4.76 -14.92 -18.06
C SER A 285 -5.27 -13.50 -17.79
N PRO A 286 -4.36 -12.49 -17.73
CA PRO A 286 -4.77 -11.12 -17.43
C PRO A 286 -5.87 -10.67 -18.38
N SER A 287 -6.91 -10.03 -17.83
CA SER A 287 -8.04 -9.57 -18.63
C SER A 287 -7.60 -8.65 -19.79
N TRP A 288 -8.33 -8.62 -20.89
CA TRP A 288 -8.05 -7.70 -22.00
C TRP A 288 -7.97 -6.23 -21.53
N GLY A 289 -8.82 -5.85 -20.56
CA GLY A 289 -8.81 -4.52 -19.95
C GLY A 289 -7.51 -4.17 -19.23
N TYR A 290 -6.82 -5.17 -18.64
CA TYR A 290 -5.51 -4.97 -18.03
C TYR A 290 -4.47 -4.57 -19.09
N TRP A 291 -4.36 -5.33 -20.17
CA TRP A 291 -3.41 -5.03 -21.25
C TRP A 291 -3.76 -3.74 -22.01
N LEU A 292 -5.04 -3.42 -22.15
CA LEU A 292 -5.47 -2.13 -22.70
C LEU A 292 -5.02 -0.97 -21.81
N MET A 293 -5.08 -1.11 -20.49
CA MET A 293 -4.60 -0.07 -19.59
C MET A 293 -3.08 0.08 -19.66
N VAL A 294 -2.33 -1.03 -19.68
CA VAL A 294 -0.87 -1.01 -19.88
C VAL A 294 -0.50 -0.31 -21.20
N GLY A 295 -1.12 -0.74 -22.30
CA GLY A 295 -0.90 -0.16 -23.63
C GLY A 295 -1.32 1.31 -23.71
N GLY A 296 -2.46 1.66 -23.11
CA GLY A 296 -2.97 3.04 -23.04
C GLY A 296 -2.06 3.96 -22.24
N THR A 297 -1.57 3.50 -21.08
CA THR A 297 -0.58 4.22 -20.27
C THR A 297 0.69 4.49 -21.07
N LEU A 298 1.25 3.47 -21.73
CA LEU A 298 2.45 3.62 -22.55
C LEU A 298 2.21 4.58 -23.72
N ALA A 299 1.09 4.43 -24.43
CA ALA A 299 0.73 5.31 -25.55
C ALA A 299 0.58 6.78 -25.10
N LEU A 300 -0.06 7.03 -23.95
CA LEU A 300 -0.19 8.36 -23.39
C LEU A 300 1.15 8.97 -23.01
N VAL A 301 2.04 8.21 -22.36
CA VAL A 301 3.37 8.68 -22.00
C VAL A 301 4.22 8.98 -23.23
N VAL A 302 4.19 8.10 -24.25
CA VAL A 302 4.89 8.32 -25.53
C VAL A 302 4.34 9.55 -26.24
N ALA A 303 3.02 9.73 -26.29
CA ALA A 303 2.40 10.92 -26.88
C ALA A 303 2.79 12.20 -26.12
N GLY A 304 2.86 12.14 -24.78
CA GLY A 304 3.35 13.23 -23.94
C GLY A 304 4.82 13.56 -24.20
N LEU A 305 5.68 12.55 -24.35
CA LEU A 305 7.09 12.72 -24.74
C LEU A 305 7.24 13.38 -26.10
N VAL A 306 6.46 12.97 -27.09
CA VAL A 306 6.45 13.58 -28.43
C VAL A 306 5.99 15.03 -28.37
N ALA A 307 4.92 15.31 -27.63
CA ALA A 307 4.42 16.67 -27.43
C ALA A 307 5.47 17.57 -26.75
N GLU A 308 6.14 17.06 -25.72
CA GLU A 308 7.20 17.79 -25.02
C GLU A 308 8.44 17.99 -25.90
N GLY A 309 8.83 16.99 -26.69
CA GLY A 309 9.94 17.09 -27.63
C GLY A 309 9.71 18.11 -28.73
N ARG A 310 8.48 18.22 -29.24
CA ARG A 310 8.10 19.26 -30.20
C ARG A 310 8.16 20.67 -29.60
N ARG A 311 7.86 20.79 -28.31
CA ARG A 311 7.80 22.08 -27.61
C ARG A 311 9.16 22.56 -27.08
N ALA A 312 9.94 21.66 -26.50
CA ALA A 312 11.14 21.97 -25.73
C ALA A 312 12.41 21.25 -26.23
N GLY A 313 12.31 20.53 -27.35
CA GLY A 313 13.44 19.90 -28.03
C GLY A 313 13.93 18.59 -27.40
N ARG A 314 15.04 18.08 -27.93
CA ARG A 314 15.62 16.76 -27.57
C ARG A 314 16.08 16.67 -26.11
N VAL A 315 16.51 17.77 -25.52
CA VAL A 315 16.96 17.83 -24.11
C VAL A 315 15.81 17.49 -23.16
N ALA A 316 14.61 18.00 -23.45
CA ALA A 316 13.41 17.70 -22.66
C ALA A 316 13.06 16.21 -22.71
N VAL A 317 13.07 15.62 -23.91
CA VAL A 317 12.83 14.19 -24.12
C VAL A 317 13.86 13.34 -23.38
N GLY A 318 15.16 13.65 -23.56
CA GLY A 318 16.23 12.94 -22.87
C GLY A 318 16.11 13.03 -21.34
N THR A 319 15.71 14.19 -20.82
CA THR A 319 15.50 14.39 -19.39
C THR A 319 14.32 13.56 -18.87
N TRP A 320 13.19 13.53 -19.59
CA TRP A 320 12.04 12.70 -19.22
C TRP A 320 12.38 11.22 -19.23
N VAL A 321 13.00 10.73 -20.31
CA VAL A 321 13.38 9.32 -20.45
C VAL A 321 14.35 8.92 -19.33
N LEU A 322 15.39 9.73 -19.10
CA LEU A 322 16.36 9.48 -18.02
C LEU A 322 15.68 9.48 -16.65
N ALA A 323 14.77 10.41 -16.40
CA ALA A 323 14.02 10.47 -15.16
C ALA A 323 13.07 9.27 -15.00
N MET A 324 12.37 8.84 -16.05
CA MET A 324 11.51 7.66 -16.00
C MET A 324 12.33 6.41 -15.65
N VAL A 325 13.45 6.17 -16.33
CA VAL A 325 14.31 5.01 -16.08
C VAL A 325 14.96 5.08 -14.69
N GLY A 326 15.56 6.23 -14.35
CA GLY A 326 16.26 6.40 -13.08
C GLY A 326 15.32 6.37 -11.88
N LEU A 327 14.17 7.04 -11.96
CA LEU A 327 13.19 7.07 -10.87
C LEU A 327 12.40 5.76 -10.77
N MET A 328 12.23 5.01 -11.86
CA MET A 328 11.71 3.64 -11.80
C MET A 328 12.66 2.73 -11.01
N GLY A 329 13.96 2.78 -11.33
CA GLY A 329 14.98 2.04 -10.59
C GLY A 329 15.01 2.45 -9.11
N LEU A 330 14.91 3.75 -8.82
CA LEU A 330 14.84 4.25 -7.45
C LEU A 330 13.57 3.81 -6.73
N ALA A 331 12.40 3.95 -7.35
CA ALA A 331 11.09 3.63 -6.77
C ALA A 331 10.93 2.15 -6.41
N TYR A 332 11.67 1.26 -7.09
CA TYR A 332 11.62 -0.18 -6.86
C TYR A 332 12.95 -0.76 -6.32
N CYS A 333 13.87 0.10 -5.85
CA CYS A 333 15.24 -0.31 -5.52
C CYS A 333 15.31 -1.38 -4.44
N ALA A 334 14.49 -1.29 -3.38
CA ALA A 334 14.47 -2.25 -2.29
C ALA A 334 14.11 -3.67 -2.80
N SER A 335 13.11 -3.76 -3.67
CA SER A 335 12.65 -5.03 -4.25
C SER A 335 13.58 -5.58 -5.34
N LEU A 336 14.30 -4.71 -6.05
CA LEU A 336 15.34 -5.14 -7.00
C LEU A 336 16.57 -5.71 -6.28
N LEU A 337 16.94 -5.15 -5.13
CA LEU A 337 18.08 -5.60 -4.33
C LEU A 337 17.77 -6.87 -3.52
N ALA A 338 16.52 -7.04 -3.07
CA ALA A 338 16.09 -8.24 -2.37
C ALA A 338 15.99 -9.44 -3.33
N SER A 339 16.32 -10.63 -2.86
CA SER A 339 16.18 -11.88 -3.63
C SER A 339 14.72 -12.29 -3.90
N GLU A 340 13.76 -11.79 -3.10
CA GLU A 340 12.34 -12.11 -3.23
C GLU A 340 11.76 -11.68 -4.59
N ARG A 341 11.01 -12.57 -5.25
CA ARG A 341 10.33 -12.32 -6.53
C ARG A 341 8.81 -12.30 -6.35
N TRP A 342 8.31 -11.32 -5.61
CA TRP A 342 6.88 -11.18 -5.30
C TRP A 342 6.33 -9.81 -5.77
N PRO A 343 5.59 -9.74 -6.90
CA PRO A 343 5.11 -8.48 -7.47
C PRO A 343 3.84 -7.99 -6.75
N THR A 344 3.85 -7.98 -5.42
CA THR A 344 2.71 -7.55 -4.58
C THR A 344 2.44 -6.06 -4.73
N TYR A 345 1.18 -5.65 -4.80
CA TYR A 345 0.78 -4.25 -4.92
C TYR A 345 1.22 -3.42 -3.72
N ARG A 346 1.34 -3.97 -2.51
CA ARG A 346 1.95 -3.27 -1.36
C ARG A 346 3.40 -2.82 -1.61
N THR A 347 4.12 -3.46 -2.54
CA THR A 347 5.48 -3.03 -2.94
C THR A 347 5.52 -2.11 -4.16
N LEU A 348 4.40 -1.93 -4.86
CA LEU A 348 4.33 -1.17 -6.12
C LEU A 348 3.92 0.30 -5.95
N PHE A 349 3.67 0.75 -4.72
CA PHE A 349 3.10 2.08 -4.46
C PHE A 349 3.96 3.19 -5.07
N ALA A 350 5.26 3.22 -4.76
CA ALA A 350 6.17 4.23 -5.28
C ALA A 350 6.31 4.14 -6.82
N LEU A 351 6.44 2.94 -7.36
CA LEU A 351 6.62 2.73 -8.80
C LEU A 351 5.39 3.19 -9.60
N THR A 352 4.20 2.77 -9.17
CA THR A 352 2.92 3.21 -9.77
C THR A 352 2.76 4.73 -9.65
N GLY A 353 3.18 5.31 -8.51
CA GLY A 353 3.15 6.75 -8.30
C GLY A 353 4.04 7.53 -9.28
N VAL A 354 5.26 7.05 -9.55
CA VAL A 354 6.17 7.66 -10.54
C VAL A 354 5.51 7.65 -11.92
N TRP A 355 4.98 6.51 -12.36
CA TRP A 355 4.29 6.43 -13.65
C TRP A 355 3.04 7.30 -13.72
N SER A 356 2.27 7.38 -12.63
CA SER A 356 1.10 8.25 -12.52
C SER A 356 1.46 9.72 -12.74
N VAL A 357 2.59 10.19 -12.21
CA VAL A 357 3.07 11.56 -12.44
C VAL A 357 3.27 11.82 -13.93
N PHE A 358 3.96 10.92 -14.63
CA PHE A 358 4.23 11.08 -16.06
C PHE A 358 2.95 11.00 -16.91
N VAL A 359 2.02 10.11 -16.57
CA VAL A 359 0.71 10.01 -17.23
C VAL A 359 -0.09 11.31 -17.06
N PHE A 360 -0.21 11.81 -15.83
CA PHE A 360 -0.97 13.04 -15.56
C PHE A 360 -0.32 14.25 -16.26
N ALA A 361 1.02 14.33 -16.23
CA ALA A 361 1.74 15.37 -16.95
C ALA A 361 1.55 15.27 -18.47
N ALA A 362 1.57 14.06 -19.03
CA ALA A 362 1.34 13.81 -20.45
C ALA A 362 -0.06 14.27 -20.89
N VAL A 363 -1.11 13.89 -20.14
CA VAL A 363 -2.49 14.31 -20.44
C VAL A 363 -2.62 15.84 -20.41
N VAL A 364 -2.04 16.50 -19.40
CA VAL A 364 -2.06 17.98 -19.31
C VAL A 364 -1.31 18.63 -20.47
N LYS A 365 -0.13 18.11 -20.84
CA LYS A 365 0.68 18.65 -21.94
C LYS A 365 0.02 18.42 -23.31
N LEU A 366 -0.62 17.28 -23.53
CA LEU A 366 -1.43 17.01 -24.72
C LEU A 366 -2.63 17.96 -24.80
N GLY A 367 -3.31 18.19 -23.67
CA GLY A 367 -4.38 19.19 -23.60
C GLY A 367 -3.91 20.61 -23.95
N ALA A 368 -2.65 20.95 -23.64
CA ALA A 368 -2.09 22.26 -24.00
C ALA A 368 -1.89 22.46 -25.52
N LEU A 369 -1.99 21.40 -26.34
CA LEU A 369 -1.93 21.51 -27.80
C LEU A 369 -3.20 22.16 -28.39
N TRP A 370 -4.32 22.17 -27.65
CA TRP A 370 -5.56 22.82 -28.08
C TRP A 370 -5.89 24.03 -27.18
N PRO A 371 -5.59 25.27 -27.64
CA PRO A 371 -5.57 26.46 -26.77
C PRO A 371 -6.88 26.80 -26.07
N THR A 372 -8.02 26.54 -26.70
CA THR A 372 -9.33 27.00 -26.21
C THR A 372 -10.04 25.99 -25.31
N ARG A 373 -9.92 24.68 -25.60
CA ARG A 373 -10.68 23.63 -24.90
C ARG A 373 -9.83 22.53 -24.30
N GLY A 374 -8.57 22.39 -24.71
CA GLY A 374 -7.78 21.21 -24.38
C GLY A 374 -7.38 21.10 -22.90
N SER A 375 -7.17 22.23 -22.22
CA SER A 375 -6.93 22.24 -20.77
C SER A 375 -8.14 21.75 -19.96
N HIS A 376 -9.35 22.15 -20.36
CA HIS A 376 -10.60 21.70 -19.76
C HIS A 376 -10.86 20.22 -20.06
N LEU A 377 -10.61 19.78 -21.30
CA LEU A 377 -10.76 18.37 -21.69
C LEU A 377 -9.76 17.48 -20.92
N ALA A 378 -8.50 17.88 -20.81
CA ALA A 378 -7.50 17.16 -20.02
C ALA A 378 -7.94 17.02 -18.56
N LEU A 379 -8.45 18.10 -17.97
CA LEU A 379 -8.94 18.07 -16.59
C LEU A 379 -10.18 17.17 -16.44
N LEU A 380 -11.11 17.21 -17.40
CA LEU A 380 -12.28 16.34 -17.43
C LEU A 380 -11.88 14.88 -17.52
N LEU A 381 -10.97 14.52 -18.44
CA LEU A 381 -10.46 13.15 -18.60
C LEU A 381 -9.81 12.64 -17.32
N LEU A 382 -8.93 13.44 -16.71
CA LEU A 382 -8.32 13.08 -15.43
C LEU A 382 -9.36 12.96 -14.32
N THR A 383 -10.39 13.82 -14.29
CA THR A 383 -11.46 13.76 -13.29
C THR A 383 -12.26 12.47 -13.44
N VAL A 384 -12.71 12.14 -14.65
CA VAL A 384 -13.43 10.89 -14.94
C VAL A 384 -12.57 9.68 -14.56
N PHE A 385 -11.28 9.70 -14.90
CA PHE A 385 -10.36 8.62 -14.55
C PHE A 385 -10.21 8.44 -13.03
N VAL A 386 -10.03 9.53 -12.28
CA VAL A 386 -9.88 9.48 -10.80
C VAL A 386 -11.17 9.06 -10.12
N VAL A 387 -12.33 9.59 -10.56
CA VAL A 387 -13.64 9.21 -10.02
C VAL A 387 -13.94 7.74 -10.32
N GLY A 388 -13.69 7.28 -11.54
CA GLY A 388 -13.81 5.87 -11.92
C GLY A 388 -12.89 4.97 -11.08
N SER A 389 -11.63 5.39 -10.88
CA SER A 389 -10.66 4.67 -10.04
C SER A 389 -11.10 4.59 -8.59
N ALA A 390 -11.68 5.66 -8.03
CA ALA A 390 -12.24 5.65 -6.68
C ALA A 390 -13.43 4.69 -6.55
N GLY A 391 -14.30 4.64 -7.57
CA GLY A 391 -15.41 3.66 -7.63
C GLY A 391 -14.90 2.22 -7.67
N VAL A 392 -13.93 1.95 -8.55
CA VAL A 392 -13.28 0.63 -8.67
C VAL A 392 -12.59 0.24 -7.35
N ALA A 393 -11.85 1.16 -6.73
CA ALA A 393 -11.19 0.92 -5.45
C ALA A 393 -12.16 0.58 -4.33
N ARG A 394 -13.28 1.32 -4.24
CA ARG A 394 -14.33 1.04 -3.26
C ARG A 394 -14.93 -0.36 -3.46
N GLN A 395 -15.22 -0.72 -4.70
CA GLN A 395 -15.78 -2.03 -5.04
C GLN A 395 -14.77 -3.16 -4.73
N GLN A 396 -13.53 -3.03 -5.19
CA GLN A 396 -12.47 -4.02 -5.00
C GLN A 396 -12.13 -4.22 -3.52
N SER A 397 -12.02 -3.16 -2.74
CA SER A 397 -11.82 -3.24 -1.28
C SER A 397 -12.94 -4.02 -0.57
N LEU A 398 -14.18 -3.95 -1.06
CA LEU A 398 -15.29 -4.73 -0.50
C LEU A 398 -15.28 -6.17 -0.98
N GLU A 399 -15.29 -6.36 -2.30
CA GLU A 399 -15.51 -7.66 -2.93
C GLU A 399 -14.28 -8.58 -2.87
N LEU A 400 -13.08 -8.01 -2.75
CA LEU A 400 -11.82 -8.75 -2.77
C LEU A 400 -11.13 -8.79 -1.40
N PHE A 401 -11.54 -7.97 -0.42
CA PHE A 401 -11.05 -8.06 0.96
C PHE A 401 -12.18 -8.32 1.94
N ALA A 402 -13.04 -7.32 2.14
CA ALA A 402 -13.89 -7.32 3.33
C ALA A 402 -14.94 -8.43 3.36
N TRP A 403 -15.63 -8.68 2.26
CA TRP A 403 -16.64 -9.73 2.20
C TRP A 403 -16.03 -11.14 2.23
N PRO A 404 -15.00 -11.47 1.43
CA PRO A 404 -14.35 -12.78 1.52
C PRO A 404 -13.83 -13.07 2.92
N GLN A 405 -13.09 -12.15 3.53
CA GLN A 405 -12.51 -12.34 4.86
C GLN A 405 -13.56 -12.38 5.96
N GLY A 406 -14.62 -11.57 5.84
CA GLY A 406 -15.76 -11.63 6.75
C GLY A 406 -16.48 -12.98 6.70
N ARG A 407 -16.58 -13.62 5.53
CA ARG A 407 -17.16 -14.96 5.38
C ARG A 407 -16.27 -16.04 6.01
N GLU A 408 -14.95 -15.96 5.82
CA GLU A 408 -14.00 -16.88 6.48
C GLU A 408 -14.18 -16.85 8.00
N LEU A 409 -14.23 -15.64 8.57
CA LEU A 409 -14.45 -15.45 10.00
C LEU A 409 -15.84 -15.94 10.45
N ALA A 410 -16.88 -15.73 9.65
CA ALA A 410 -18.24 -16.18 9.97
C ALA A 410 -18.35 -17.71 10.05
N LEU A 411 -17.73 -18.46 9.13
CA LEU A 411 -17.70 -19.92 9.17
C LEU A 411 -16.97 -20.43 10.43
N MET A 412 -15.87 -19.78 10.79
CA MET A 412 -15.11 -20.14 12.00
C MET A 412 -15.90 -19.84 13.27
N ARG A 413 -16.63 -18.72 13.31
CA ARG A 413 -17.57 -18.41 14.41
C ARG A 413 -18.68 -19.44 14.54
N GLN A 414 -19.22 -19.94 13.41
CA GLN A 414 -20.20 -21.03 13.45
C GLN A 414 -19.58 -22.30 14.05
N GLY A 415 -18.34 -22.64 13.68
CA GLY A 415 -17.63 -23.78 14.24
C GLY A 415 -17.39 -23.63 15.74
N ALA A 416 -16.93 -22.45 16.14
CA ALA A 416 -16.75 -22.12 17.56
C ALA A 416 -18.06 -22.15 18.34
N ALA A 417 -19.20 -21.83 17.72
CA ALA A 417 -20.54 -21.88 18.32
C ALA A 417 -21.05 -23.32 18.57
N ALA A 418 -20.48 -24.31 17.90
CA ALA A 418 -20.82 -25.72 18.10
C ALA A 418 -20.07 -26.37 19.29
N LEU A 419 -19.08 -25.69 19.89
CA LEU A 419 -18.35 -26.21 21.05
C LEU A 419 -19.26 -26.41 22.27
N GLU A 420 -19.10 -27.56 22.92
CA GLU A 420 -19.67 -27.88 24.23
C GLU A 420 -18.69 -27.48 25.35
N THR A 421 -19.18 -26.94 26.47
CA THR A 421 -18.34 -26.57 27.62
C THR A 421 -18.11 -27.72 28.61
N SER A 422 -18.94 -28.77 28.55
CA SER A 422 -18.88 -29.92 29.46
C SER A 422 -17.76 -30.90 29.15
N ARG A 423 -17.22 -30.88 27.93
CA ARG A 423 -16.10 -31.74 27.51
C ARG A 423 -15.30 -31.09 26.37
N PRO A 424 -13.98 -31.33 26.29
CA PRO A 424 -13.16 -30.83 25.20
C PRO A 424 -13.61 -31.44 23.87
N SER A 425 -14.06 -30.60 22.94
CA SER A 425 -14.52 -31.03 21.61
C SER A 425 -13.32 -31.26 20.67
N ARG A 426 -13.35 -32.28 19.83
CA ARG A 426 -12.37 -32.49 18.75
C ARG A 426 -12.84 -31.73 17.52
N VAL A 427 -12.10 -30.70 17.14
CA VAL A 427 -12.42 -29.84 16.00
C VAL A 427 -11.44 -30.12 14.87
N PHE A 428 -11.97 -30.38 13.67
CA PHE A 428 -11.21 -30.36 12.45
C PHE A 428 -11.62 -29.20 11.56
N VAL A 429 -10.65 -28.42 11.09
CA VAL A 429 -10.86 -27.43 10.04
C VAL A 429 -10.34 -28.00 8.72
N LEU A 430 -11.25 -28.27 7.79
CA LEU A 430 -10.89 -28.61 6.43
C LEU A 430 -10.49 -27.33 5.69
N THR A 431 -9.19 -27.15 5.46
CA THR A 431 -8.64 -25.94 4.86
C THR A 431 -9.12 -25.80 3.41
N ALA A 432 -9.38 -24.54 3.02
CA ALA A 432 -9.75 -24.20 1.65
C ALA A 432 -8.48 -24.07 0.79
N ARG A 433 -8.61 -24.27 -0.52
CA ARG A 433 -7.55 -23.92 -1.47
C ARG A 433 -7.83 -22.54 -2.03
N GLN A 434 -6.82 -21.85 -2.56
CA GLN A 434 -7.01 -20.51 -3.17
C GLN A 434 -8.14 -20.47 -4.22
N LYS A 435 -8.38 -21.57 -4.96
CA LYS A 435 -9.48 -21.71 -5.92
C LYS A 435 -10.89 -21.78 -5.32
N ASP A 436 -11.00 -21.99 -4.01
CA ASP A 436 -12.27 -22.08 -3.28
C ASP A 436 -12.72 -20.69 -2.78
N THR A 437 -12.03 -19.63 -3.21
CA THR A 437 -12.30 -18.25 -2.80
C THR A 437 -13.72 -17.83 -3.18
N SER A 438 -14.32 -16.99 -2.33
CA SER A 438 -15.62 -16.39 -2.61
C SER A 438 -15.52 -15.09 -3.43
N ALA A 439 -14.29 -14.63 -3.70
CA ALA A 439 -14.01 -13.49 -4.55
C ALA A 439 -14.05 -13.89 -6.03
N HIS A 440 -14.49 -12.97 -6.89
CA HIS A 440 -14.56 -13.21 -8.34
C HIS A 440 -13.21 -13.07 -9.06
N ARG A 441 -12.20 -12.51 -8.38
CA ARG A 441 -10.83 -12.29 -8.89
C ARG A 441 -9.85 -12.53 -7.76
N ARG A 442 -8.65 -13.02 -8.10
CA ARG A 442 -7.56 -13.19 -7.15
C ARG A 442 -6.26 -12.59 -7.68
N TYR A 443 -5.52 -11.92 -6.79
CA TYR A 443 -4.14 -11.54 -7.04
C TYR A 443 -3.27 -11.85 -5.84
N LEU A 444 -2.37 -12.83 -6.02
CA LEU A 444 -1.42 -13.31 -5.03
C LEU A 444 -2.06 -13.53 -3.64
N ASP A 445 -1.41 -13.03 -2.59
CA ASP A 445 -1.84 -13.08 -1.18
C ASP A 445 -2.67 -11.86 -0.77
N GLU A 446 -2.94 -10.92 -1.68
CA GLU A 446 -3.54 -9.62 -1.35
C GLU A 446 -5.03 -9.54 -1.70
N PHE A 447 -5.36 -9.63 -3.00
CA PHE A 447 -6.73 -9.42 -3.47
C PHE A 447 -7.43 -10.75 -3.66
N GLY A 448 -8.61 -10.92 -3.06
CA GLY A 448 -9.44 -12.10 -3.20
C GLY A 448 -8.80 -13.38 -2.68
N SER A 449 -7.71 -13.27 -1.92
CA SER A 449 -6.98 -14.38 -1.36
C SER A 449 -7.77 -15.03 -0.24
N ILE A 450 -7.57 -16.33 -0.06
CA ILE A 450 -8.06 -17.05 1.13
C ILE A 450 -6.99 -17.01 2.20
N SER A 451 -7.41 -16.71 3.44
CA SER A 451 -6.53 -16.73 4.61
C SER A 451 -6.29 -18.15 5.12
N VAL A 452 -7.35 -18.96 5.21
CA VAL A 452 -7.30 -20.34 5.74
C VAL A 452 -6.75 -21.38 4.77
N ASP A 453 -5.98 -20.96 3.75
CA ASP A 453 -5.28 -21.86 2.85
C ASP A 453 -4.07 -22.54 3.50
N THR A 454 -3.71 -22.05 4.69
CA THR A 454 -2.60 -22.56 5.49
C THR A 454 -3.10 -22.91 6.89
N GLU A 455 -2.66 -24.06 7.42
CA GLU A 455 -3.13 -24.62 8.70
C GLU A 455 -2.89 -23.69 9.89
N TRP A 456 -1.75 -23.00 9.93
CA TRP A 456 -1.46 -22.06 11.02
C TRP A 456 -2.45 -20.90 11.06
N VAL A 457 -2.91 -20.40 9.90
CA VAL A 457 -3.93 -19.35 9.86
C VAL A 457 -5.27 -19.87 10.34
N ALA A 458 -5.65 -21.08 9.90
CA ALA A 458 -6.88 -21.73 10.35
C ALA A 458 -6.92 -21.88 11.88
N LYS A 459 -5.80 -22.28 12.48
CA LYS A 459 -5.65 -22.37 13.94
C LYS A 459 -5.86 -21.02 14.64
N GLU A 460 -5.17 -19.99 14.19
CA GLU A 460 -5.22 -18.65 14.80
C GLU A 460 -6.60 -18.01 14.63
N LEU A 461 -7.23 -18.20 13.46
CA LEU A 461 -8.57 -17.73 13.16
C LEU A 461 -9.62 -18.43 14.03
N PHE A 462 -9.55 -19.76 14.16
CA PHE A 462 -10.47 -20.51 15.00
C PHE A 462 -10.29 -20.14 16.48
N ALA A 463 -9.05 -20.09 16.98
CA ALA A 463 -8.77 -19.67 18.35
C ALA A 463 -9.32 -18.26 18.66
N THR A 464 -9.24 -17.36 17.68
CA THR A 464 -9.85 -16.03 17.76
C THR A 464 -11.37 -16.11 17.90
N ALA A 465 -12.05 -16.92 17.08
CA ALA A 465 -13.49 -17.12 17.16
C ALA A 465 -13.94 -17.75 18.50
N VAL A 466 -13.19 -18.73 19.02
CA VAL A 466 -13.47 -19.35 20.33
C VAL A 466 -13.33 -18.33 21.45
N ARG A 467 -12.30 -17.49 21.42
CA ARG A 467 -12.08 -16.43 22.42
C ARG A 467 -13.19 -15.39 22.42
N GLU A 468 -13.69 -15.00 21.25
CA GLU A 468 -14.85 -14.10 21.16
C GLU A 468 -16.10 -14.71 21.81
N ARG A 469 -16.28 -16.04 21.72
CA ARG A 469 -17.40 -16.75 22.35
C ARG A 469 -17.21 -16.93 23.86
N PHE A 470 -16.00 -17.22 24.30
CA PHE A 470 -15.66 -17.51 25.70
C PHE A 470 -14.60 -16.53 26.23
N PRO A 471 -14.94 -15.23 26.40
CA PRO A 471 -13.95 -14.20 26.72
C PRO A 471 -13.35 -14.33 28.13
N GLN A 472 -14.03 -15.04 29.03
CA GLN A 472 -13.57 -15.28 30.40
C GLN A 472 -12.67 -16.52 30.51
N GLU A 473 -12.64 -17.38 29.49
CA GLU A 473 -11.83 -18.58 29.52
C GLU A 473 -10.36 -18.23 29.28
N ARG A 474 -9.51 -18.62 30.22
CA ARG A 474 -8.07 -18.33 30.16
C ARG A 474 -7.33 -19.40 29.38
N ASP A 475 -7.78 -20.65 29.50
CA ASP A 475 -7.16 -21.79 28.81
C ASP A 475 -8.11 -22.34 27.73
N LEU A 476 -7.94 -21.83 26.51
CA LEU A 476 -8.72 -22.30 25.36
C LEU A 476 -8.45 -23.77 25.02
N SER A 477 -7.30 -24.33 25.44
CA SER A 477 -6.95 -25.73 25.16
C SER A 477 -7.80 -26.72 25.96
N ALA A 478 -8.41 -26.27 27.06
CA ALA A 478 -9.37 -27.05 27.83
C ALA A 478 -10.70 -27.23 27.09
N LEU A 479 -11.04 -26.34 26.15
CA LEU A 479 -12.31 -26.35 25.43
C LEU A 479 -12.29 -27.23 24.18
N TYR A 480 -11.14 -27.39 23.53
CA TYR A 480 -11.05 -28.14 22.27
C TYR A 480 -9.66 -28.68 21.98
N ARG A 481 -9.64 -29.76 21.20
CA ARG A 481 -8.46 -30.21 20.45
C ARG A 481 -8.62 -29.79 19.00
N PHE A 482 -7.57 -29.18 18.46
CA PHE A 482 -7.58 -28.60 17.13
C PHE A 482 -6.73 -29.41 16.17
N ASP A 483 -7.26 -29.66 15.00
CA ASP A 483 -6.50 -30.10 13.86
C ASP A 483 -7.02 -29.41 12.59
N ALA A 484 -6.16 -29.27 11.59
CA ALA A 484 -6.52 -28.67 10.32
C ALA A 484 -5.72 -29.29 9.20
N GLY A 485 -6.33 -29.40 8.03
CA GLY A 485 -5.62 -29.92 6.87
C GLY A 485 -6.45 -29.85 5.60
N PRO A 486 -5.81 -30.06 4.43
CA PRO A 486 -6.47 -29.97 3.13
C PRO A 486 -7.23 -31.23 2.76
N VAL A 487 -7.24 -32.27 3.60
CA VAL A 487 -7.91 -33.56 3.36
C VAL A 487 -8.93 -33.78 4.47
N ALA A 488 -10.14 -34.24 4.09
CA ALA A 488 -11.17 -34.52 5.09
C ALA A 488 -10.74 -35.71 5.95
N PRO A 489 -10.86 -35.64 7.28
CA PRO A 489 -10.51 -36.73 8.16
C PRO A 489 -11.58 -37.83 8.09
N ASP A 490 -11.26 -39.00 8.63
CA ASP A 490 -12.28 -40.03 8.85
C ASP A 490 -13.39 -39.51 9.78
N ALA A 491 -14.65 -39.67 9.35
CA ALA A 491 -15.82 -39.04 9.98
C ALA A 491 -16.03 -39.38 11.47
N ARG A 492 -15.37 -40.42 12.00
CA ARG A 492 -15.45 -40.84 13.42
C ARG A 492 -14.41 -40.15 14.32
N GLY A 493 -13.48 -39.39 13.74
CA GLY A 493 -12.33 -38.80 14.43
C GLY A 493 -12.60 -37.47 15.13
N TYR A 494 -13.63 -36.73 14.73
CA TYR A 494 -13.88 -35.35 15.17
C TYR A 494 -15.36 -35.11 15.45
N ASP A 495 -15.65 -34.26 16.43
CA ASP A 495 -17.01 -33.94 16.85
C ASP A 495 -17.56 -32.76 16.02
N ILE A 496 -16.67 -31.86 15.58
CA ILE A 496 -16.99 -30.67 14.78
C ILE A 496 -16.09 -30.63 13.55
N LEU A 497 -16.71 -30.56 12.36
CA LEU A 497 -16.02 -30.34 11.09
C LEU A 497 -16.39 -28.97 10.52
N VAL A 498 -15.41 -28.06 10.45
CA VAL A 498 -15.56 -26.77 9.77
C VAL A 498 -15.01 -26.89 8.36
N ASP A 499 -15.90 -27.00 7.37
CA ASP A 499 -15.52 -27.08 5.97
C ASP A 499 -15.38 -25.70 5.33
N MET A 500 -14.14 -25.23 5.21
CA MET A 500 -13.85 -23.92 4.62
C MET A 500 -14.01 -23.90 3.10
N ARG A 501 -14.15 -25.05 2.43
CA ARG A 501 -14.37 -25.08 0.97
C ARG A 501 -15.77 -24.58 0.58
N GLN A 502 -16.67 -24.49 1.56
CA GLN A 502 -18.01 -23.91 1.39
C GLN A 502 -17.98 -22.41 1.08
N LEU A 503 -16.82 -21.74 1.19
CA LEU A 503 -16.65 -20.33 0.80
C LEU A 503 -17.10 -20.07 -0.65
N ARG A 504 -16.99 -21.07 -1.54
CA ARG A 504 -17.41 -20.95 -2.94
C ARG A 504 -18.94 -20.95 -3.13
N SER A 505 -19.70 -21.50 -2.19
CA SER A 505 -21.17 -21.60 -2.26
C SER A 505 -21.85 -20.46 -1.51
N ALA A 506 -22.75 -19.73 -2.17
CA ALA A 506 -23.55 -18.67 -1.53
C ALA A 506 -24.52 -19.19 -0.45
N SER A 507 -24.76 -20.51 -0.39
CA SER A 507 -25.52 -21.15 0.67
C SER A 507 -24.57 -21.64 1.77
N THR A 508 -24.61 -21.01 2.94
CA THR A 508 -24.03 -21.57 4.17
C THR A 508 -24.78 -22.86 4.49
N ARG A 509 -24.20 -24.03 4.19
CA ARG A 509 -24.75 -25.28 4.72
C ARG A 509 -24.47 -25.28 6.22
N SER A 510 -25.43 -25.72 7.02
CA SER A 510 -25.24 -25.89 8.46
C SER A 510 -24.02 -26.79 8.71
N ILE A 511 -23.19 -26.43 9.67
CA ILE A 511 -22.04 -27.25 10.09
C ILE A 511 -22.52 -28.67 10.35
N GLN A 512 -21.84 -29.64 9.73
CA GLN A 512 -22.11 -31.03 9.98
C GLN A 512 -21.56 -31.38 11.37
N GLN A 513 -22.46 -31.56 12.33
CA GLN A 513 -22.14 -32.32 13.53
C GLN A 513 -21.95 -33.76 13.10
N ALA A 514 -20.75 -34.30 13.28
CA ALA A 514 -20.53 -35.73 13.11
C ALA A 514 -21.30 -36.41 14.25
N ARG A 515 -22.42 -37.05 13.91
CA ARG A 515 -23.13 -37.92 14.86
C ARG A 515 -22.41 -39.25 14.98
#